data_AF-A0A1M6FSQ4-F1
#
_entry.id   AF-A0A1M6FSQ4-F1
#
_cell.length_a   1.000
_cell.length_b   1.000
_cell.length_c   1.000
_cell.angle_alpha   90.00
_cell.angle_beta   90.00
_cell.angle_gamma   90.00
#
_symmetry.space_group_name_H-M   'P 1'
#
loop_
_entity.id
_entity.type
_entity.pdbx_description
1 polymer ?
#
loop_
_entity_poly.entity_id
_entity_poly.type
_entity_poly.pdbx_seq_one_letter_code
_entity_poly.pdbx_strand_id
1 'polypeptide(L)'
;MKVRVCILGLAASLATLTACNTDNSVECPENYSGPLASSEEKMVGEWLLTDIMADTEVDLTDDGEDNPSTNIFDQYSDCQRDGAYTFATDRTYSFKQSLKATDCERTVDLSGTWQLAGSTLGLVGSCTEQYLVIELNEDNTEFVFKENFNVTDVSGNIVQTEVSFTYSLQ
;
A
#
# COMPACT_ATOMS: atom_id res chain seq x y z
N MET A 1 37.55 -54.30 11.54
CA MET A 1 38.32 -53.73 10.40
C MET A 1 39.33 -52.73 10.97
N LYS A 2 40.63 -52.92 10.69
CA LYS A 2 41.74 -52.20 11.34
C LYS A 2 41.78 -50.73 10.90
N VAL A 3 41.53 -49.79 11.81
CA VAL A 3 41.87 -48.37 11.61
C VAL A 3 43.33 -48.20 12.04
N ARG A 4 44.21 -47.92 11.08
CA ARG A 4 45.62 -47.59 11.32
C ARG A 4 45.72 -46.10 11.61
N VAL A 5 46.09 -45.75 12.84
CA VAL A 5 46.50 -44.42 13.25
C VAL A 5 48.00 -44.28 12.93
N CYS A 6 48.35 -43.33 12.05
CA CYS A 6 49.71 -42.81 11.93
C CYS A 6 49.69 -41.34 12.36
N ILE A 7 50.36 -41.09 13.48
CA ILE A 7 50.64 -39.78 14.06
C ILE A 7 51.88 -39.17 13.39
N LEU A 8 51.90 -37.84 13.30
CA LEU A 8 52.99 -36.88 13.00
C LEU A 8 52.96 -36.20 11.62
N GLY A 9 52.33 -35.02 11.61
CA GLY A 9 52.53 -33.96 10.64
C GLY A 9 52.08 -32.64 11.25
N LEU A 10 53.05 -31.86 11.75
CA LEU A 10 52.88 -30.52 12.30
C LEU A 10 52.56 -29.52 11.17
N ALA A 11 51.75 -28.50 11.49
CA ALA A 11 51.62 -27.19 10.85
C ALA A 11 50.41 -26.91 9.92
N ALA A 12 49.88 -25.70 10.14
CA ALA A 12 48.90 -24.94 9.36
C ALA A 12 47.44 -25.39 9.46
N SER A 13 46.82 -25.06 10.59
CA SER A 13 45.40 -24.73 10.67
C SER A 13 45.11 -23.55 9.74
N LEU A 14 44.83 -23.83 8.47
CA LEU A 14 44.18 -22.89 7.57
C LEU A 14 42.70 -22.87 7.98
N ALA A 15 42.40 -22.08 9.01
CA ALA A 15 41.04 -21.64 9.27
C ALA A 15 40.59 -20.88 8.04
N THR A 16 39.87 -21.54 7.14
CA THR A 16 39.03 -20.85 6.16
C THR A 16 37.94 -20.18 6.95
N LEU A 17 38.25 -18.99 7.45
CA LEU A 17 37.27 -17.96 7.72
C LEU A 17 36.59 -17.71 6.38
N THR A 18 35.49 -18.44 6.14
CA THR A 18 34.52 -18.07 5.13
C THR A 18 34.06 -16.68 5.50
N ALA A 19 34.55 -15.71 4.73
CA ALA A 19 34.24 -14.31 4.87
C ALA A 19 32.73 -14.14 4.96
N CYS A 20 32.25 -13.56 6.06
CA CYS A 20 30.97 -12.88 6.04
C CYS A 20 31.12 -11.76 5.02
N ASN A 21 30.56 -11.95 3.82
CA ASN A 21 30.20 -10.80 2.99
C ASN A 21 29.10 -10.07 3.76
N THR A 22 29.46 -9.04 4.51
CA THR A 22 28.54 -7.95 4.82
C THR A 22 28.31 -7.20 3.52
N ASP A 23 27.47 -7.76 2.66
CA ASP A 23 26.85 -6.99 1.60
C ASP A 23 25.84 -6.07 2.29
N ASN A 24 26.15 -4.78 2.34
CA ASN A 24 25.27 -3.74 2.89
C ASN A 24 24.21 -3.32 1.85
N SER A 25 23.79 -4.23 0.96
CA SER A 25 22.73 -3.95 0.02
C SER A 25 21.38 -3.94 0.75
N VAL A 26 20.57 -2.92 0.45
CA VAL A 26 19.19 -2.88 0.93
C VAL A 26 18.42 -3.92 0.12
N GLU A 27 18.05 -5.02 0.76
CA GLU A 27 17.17 -6.02 0.15
C GLU A 27 15.75 -5.43 0.05
N CYS A 28 15.36 -5.05 -1.17
CA CYS A 28 14.01 -4.57 -1.45
C CYS A 28 13.04 -5.76 -1.63
N PRO A 29 11.75 -5.60 -1.29
CA PRO A 29 10.74 -6.60 -1.59
C PRO A 29 10.74 -6.96 -3.08
N GLU A 30 10.56 -8.24 -3.38
CA GLU A 30 10.44 -8.69 -4.76
C GLU A 30 9.15 -8.16 -5.39
N ASN A 31 9.21 -7.78 -6.66
CA ASN A 31 8.02 -7.40 -7.41
C ASN A 31 7.12 -8.61 -7.68
N TYR A 32 5.81 -8.40 -7.67
CA TYR A 32 4.87 -9.41 -8.16
C TYR A 32 5.03 -9.60 -9.66
N SER A 33 5.00 -10.85 -10.11
CA SER A 33 5.22 -11.21 -11.52
C SER A 33 4.39 -12.43 -11.93
N GLY A 34 4.35 -12.72 -13.24
CA GLY A 34 3.59 -13.83 -13.80
C GLY A 34 2.13 -13.46 -14.16
N PRO A 35 1.36 -14.41 -14.71
CA PRO A 35 -0.01 -14.14 -15.14
C PRO A 35 -0.93 -13.82 -13.95
N LEU A 36 -2.00 -13.09 -14.21
CA LEU A 36 -3.06 -12.84 -13.23
C LEU A 36 -3.87 -14.12 -12.96
N ALA A 37 -4.27 -14.30 -11.71
CA ALA A 37 -5.33 -15.24 -11.35
C ALA A 37 -6.70 -14.65 -11.74
N SER A 38 -7.71 -15.51 -11.94
CA SER A 38 -9.06 -15.06 -12.32
C SER A 38 -9.72 -14.12 -11.30
N SER A 39 -9.33 -14.18 -10.02
CA SER A 39 -9.77 -13.23 -9.01
C SER A 39 -9.14 -11.85 -9.18
N GLU A 40 -7.91 -11.78 -9.70
CA GLU A 40 -7.17 -10.55 -9.96
C GLU A 40 -7.70 -9.85 -11.22
N GLU A 41 -8.15 -10.59 -12.23
CA GLU A 41 -8.69 -10.00 -13.48
C GLU A 41 -9.83 -8.99 -13.21
N LYS A 42 -10.57 -9.17 -12.12
CA LYS A 42 -11.65 -8.27 -11.67
C LYS A 42 -11.15 -6.90 -11.20
N MET A 43 -9.90 -6.81 -10.75
CA MET A 43 -9.30 -5.56 -10.30
C MET A 43 -8.73 -4.73 -11.46
N VAL A 44 -8.59 -5.30 -12.67
CA VAL A 44 -7.99 -4.59 -13.80
C VAL A 44 -8.88 -3.42 -14.21
N GLY A 45 -8.31 -2.22 -14.22
CA GLY A 45 -9.04 -1.00 -14.54
C GLY A 45 -8.54 0.22 -13.76
N GLU A 46 -9.23 1.34 -13.96
CA GLU A 46 -9.05 2.57 -13.20
C GLU A 46 -10.13 2.68 -12.12
N TRP A 47 -9.71 2.88 -10.88
CA TRP A 47 -10.56 2.94 -9.70
C TRP A 47 -10.42 4.31 -9.07
N LEU A 48 -11.49 5.10 -9.11
CA LEU A 48 -11.53 6.46 -8.60
C LEU A 48 -12.01 6.47 -7.15
N LEU A 49 -11.36 7.24 -6.29
CA LEU A 49 -11.81 7.51 -4.94
C LEU A 49 -13.13 8.28 -5.00
N THR A 50 -14.18 7.68 -4.44
CA THR A 50 -15.54 8.25 -4.49
C THR A 50 -16.11 8.56 -3.12
N ASP A 51 -15.54 8.00 -2.06
CA ASP A 51 -16.01 8.25 -0.70
C ASP A 51 -14.90 8.01 0.35
N ILE A 52 -15.00 8.73 1.46
CA ILE A 52 -14.17 8.61 2.66
C ILE A 52 -15.07 8.85 3.88
N MET A 53 -15.27 7.80 4.67
CA MET A 53 -16.13 7.79 5.84
C MET A 53 -15.33 7.49 7.10
N ALA A 54 -15.41 8.33 8.11
CA ALA A 54 -14.91 8.07 9.46
C ALA A 54 -16.03 7.51 10.35
N ASP A 55 -15.69 6.57 11.23
CA ASP A 55 -16.63 6.02 12.21
C ASP A 55 -17.04 7.03 13.29
N THR A 56 -16.21 8.05 13.51
CA THR A 56 -16.44 9.15 14.45
C THR A 56 -16.54 10.45 13.66
N GLU A 57 -17.43 11.34 14.07
CA GLU A 57 -17.52 12.68 13.49
C GLU A 57 -16.21 13.46 13.75
N VAL A 58 -15.66 14.05 12.70
CA VAL A 58 -14.48 14.91 12.77
C VAL A 58 -14.73 16.17 11.95
N ASP A 59 -14.22 17.31 12.44
CA ASP A 59 -14.18 18.57 11.72
C ASP A 59 -12.73 18.84 11.25
N LEU A 60 -12.54 18.84 9.94
CA LEU A 60 -11.26 19.04 9.26
C LEU A 60 -11.13 20.45 8.67
N THR A 61 -12.19 21.26 8.72
CA THR A 61 -12.29 22.53 8.00
C THR A 61 -12.14 23.73 8.93
N ASP A 62 -11.17 24.60 8.66
CA ASP A 62 -11.05 25.91 9.33
C ASP A 62 -11.91 26.96 8.63
N ASP A 63 -13.22 26.73 8.61
CA ASP A 63 -14.23 27.63 8.00
C ASP A 63 -14.93 28.52 9.04
N GLY A 64 -14.65 28.32 10.32
CA GLY A 64 -15.24 29.05 11.45
C GLY A 64 -16.63 28.56 11.86
N GLU A 65 -17.11 27.45 11.28
CA GLU A 65 -18.28 26.71 11.72
C GLU A 65 -17.83 25.49 12.54
N ASP A 66 -18.70 24.97 13.41
CA ASP A 66 -18.48 23.71 14.15
C ASP A 66 -19.36 22.66 13.49
N ASN A 67 -18.83 22.01 12.45
CA ASN A 67 -19.57 21.15 11.54
C ASN A 67 -18.95 19.75 11.40
N PRO A 68 -18.65 19.05 12.52
CA PRO A 68 -18.05 17.72 12.46
C PRO A 68 -18.98 16.74 11.75
N SER A 69 -18.40 15.86 10.94
CA SER A 69 -19.15 14.89 10.14
C SER A 69 -18.40 13.57 10.05
N THR A 70 -19.13 12.47 9.91
CA THR A 70 -18.55 11.16 9.56
C THR A 70 -18.19 11.10 8.08
N ASN A 71 -18.91 11.79 7.20
CA ASN A 71 -18.54 11.95 5.81
C ASN A 71 -17.47 13.04 5.72
N ILE A 72 -16.21 12.60 5.85
CA ILE A 72 -15.05 13.48 5.79
C ILE A 72 -14.58 13.69 4.35
N PHE A 73 -15.05 12.89 3.38
CA PHE A 73 -14.83 13.14 1.95
C PHE A 73 -15.27 14.54 1.57
N ASP A 74 -16.44 14.97 2.06
CA ASP A 74 -17.01 16.28 1.78
C ASP A 74 -16.28 17.47 2.40
N GLN A 75 -15.30 17.21 3.26
CA GLN A 75 -14.46 18.24 3.88
C GLN A 75 -13.12 18.43 3.14
N TYR A 76 -12.74 17.50 2.27
CA TYR A 76 -11.53 17.60 1.45
C TYR A 76 -11.76 18.51 0.23
N SER A 77 -10.69 19.14 -0.28
CA SER A 77 -10.74 19.86 -1.56
C SER A 77 -10.86 18.91 -2.77
N ASP A 78 -11.31 19.43 -3.92
CA ASP A 78 -11.38 18.67 -5.17
C ASP A 78 -10.05 17.96 -5.52
N CYS A 79 -8.92 18.63 -5.29
CA CYS A 79 -7.59 18.06 -5.52
C CYS A 79 -7.32 16.84 -4.61
N GLN A 80 -7.70 16.91 -3.34
CA GLN A 80 -7.48 15.84 -2.37
C GLN A 80 -8.40 14.64 -2.63
N ARG A 81 -9.62 14.88 -3.13
CA ARG A 81 -10.59 13.84 -3.50
C ARG A 81 -10.23 13.11 -4.80
N ASP A 82 -9.47 13.75 -5.68
CA ASP A 82 -9.10 13.23 -7.00
C ASP A 82 -7.95 12.22 -6.93
N GLY A 83 -8.19 11.10 -6.23
CA GLY A 83 -7.29 9.97 -6.11
C GLY A 83 -7.75 8.80 -6.99
N ALA A 84 -6.82 8.16 -7.72
CA ALA A 84 -7.15 6.99 -8.53
C ALA A 84 -6.05 5.94 -8.52
N TYR A 85 -6.44 4.68 -8.32
CA TYR A 85 -5.62 3.51 -8.62
C TYR A 85 -5.84 3.07 -10.07
N THR A 86 -4.78 2.60 -10.72
CA THR A 86 -4.86 1.89 -12.01
C THR A 86 -4.15 0.56 -11.86
N PHE A 87 -4.85 -0.54 -12.11
CA PHE A 87 -4.29 -1.89 -12.08
C PHE A 87 -4.27 -2.47 -13.49
N ALA A 88 -3.10 -2.83 -13.98
CA ALA A 88 -2.93 -3.37 -15.32
C ALA A 88 -2.77 -4.90 -15.32
N THR A 89 -2.99 -5.51 -16.49
CA THR A 89 -2.91 -6.97 -16.70
C THR A 89 -1.49 -7.54 -16.55
N ASP A 90 -0.47 -6.70 -16.61
CA ASP A 90 0.95 -7.07 -16.47
C ASP A 90 1.47 -6.93 -15.04
N ARG A 91 0.55 -6.83 -14.06
CA ARG A 91 0.80 -6.56 -12.64
C ARG A 91 1.37 -5.18 -12.34
N THR A 92 1.46 -4.27 -13.30
CA THR A 92 1.81 -2.89 -12.97
C THR A 92 0.61 -2.19 -12.31
N TYR A 93 0.90 -1.33 -11.33
CA TYR A 93 -0.09 -0.40 -10.80
C TYR A 93 0.46 1.02 -10.75
N SER A 94 -0.45 1.99 -10.73
CA SER A 94 -0.16 3.34 -10.30
C SER A 94 -1.23 3.88 -9.36
N PHE A 95 -0.85 4.76 -8.44
CA PHE A 95 -1.77 5.61 -7.69
C PHE A 95 -1.43 7.08 -7.96
N LYS A 96 -2.44 7.86 -8.33
CA LYS A 96 -2.28 9.28 -8.63
C LYS A 96 -3.30 10.07 -7.83
N GLN A 97 -2.86 11.19 -7.27
CA GLN A 97 -3.75 12.19 -6.68
C GLN A 97 -3.58 13.53 -7.41
N SER A 98 -4.66 14.30 -7.55
CA SER A 98 -4.66 15.61 -8.20
C SER A 98 -4.30 15.54 -9.69
N LEU A 99 -4.92 14.63 -10.44
CA LEU A 99 -4.67 14.41 -11.88
C LEU A 99 -5.72 15.04 -12.80
N LYS A 100 -7.01 14.93 -12.43
CA LYS A 100 -8.19 15.35 -13.20
C LYS A 100 -8.75 16.68 -12.71
N ALA A 101 -8.65 16.98 -11.42
CA ALA A 101 -9.10 18.25 -10.86
C ALA A 101 -8.26 19.42 -11.40
N THR A 102 -8.92 20.55 -11.72
CA THR A 102 -8.28 21.73 -12.30
C THR A 102 -7.54 22.55 -11.23
N ASP A 103 -6.48 23.25 -11.63
CA ASP A 103 -5.69 24.12 -10.74
C ASP A 103 -5.06 23.40 -9.53
N CYS A 104 -4.87 22.08 -9.64
CA CYS A 104 -4.17 21.30 -8.62
C CYS A 104 -2.70 21.10 -8.99
N GLU A 105 -1.81 21.32 -8.03
CA GLU A 105 -0.44 20.83 -8.13
C GLU A 105 -0.44 19.31 -7.93
N ARG A 106 0.35 18.57 -8.73
CA ARG A 106 0.43 17.11 -8.61
C ARG A 106 0.99 16.74 -7.24
N THR A 107 0.17 16.14 -6.38
CA THR A 107 0.53 15.87 -4.99
C THR A 107 1.11 14.48 -4.78
N VAL A 108 0.57 13.45 -5.45
CA VAL A 108 1.00 12.05 -5.25
C VAL A 108 1.07 11.32 -6.58
N ASP A 109 2.18 10.61 -6.79
CA ASP A 109 2.39 9.71 -7.93
C ASP A 109 3.20 8.50 -7.46
N LEU A 110 2.52 7.36 -7.29
CA LEU A 110 3.11 6.09 -6.88
C LEU A 110 2.96 5.09 -8.03
N SER A 111 3.94 4.21 -8.17
CA SER A 111 3.90 3.13 -9.16
C SER A 111 4.66 1.92 -8.66
N GLY A 112 4.25 0.74 -9.12
CA GLY A 112 4.89 -0.50 -8.73
C GLY A 112 4.21 -1.72 -9.32
N THR A 113 4.27 -2.83 -8.59
CA THR A 113 3.56 -4.07 -8.93
C THR A 113 2.52 -4.44 -7.89
N TRP A 114 1.48 -5.16 -8.31
CA TRP A 114 0.37 -5.54 -7.44
C TRP A 114 0.00 -7.02 -7.55
N GLN A 115 -0.65 -7.51 -6.50
CA GLN A 115 -1.25 -8.84 -6.42
C GLN A 115 -2.47 -8.81 -5.51
N LEU A 116 -3.53 -9.55 -5.84
CA LEU A 116 -4.66 -9.80 -4.94
C LEU A 116 -4.68 -11.28 -4.53
N ALA A 117 -4.48 -11.54 -3.23
CA ALA A 117 -4.55 -12.86 -2.63
C ALA A 117 -5.71 -12.94 -1.63
N GLY A 118 -6.79 -13.60 -2.01
CA GLY A 118 -8.04 -13.57 -1.24
C GLY A 118 -8.61 -12.15 -1.23
N SER A 119 -8.71 -11.53 -0.05
CA SER A 119 -9.11 -10.14 0.15
C SER A 119 -7.94 -9.20 0.39
N THR A 120 -6.69 -9.67 0.29
CA THR A 120 -5.51 -8.85 0.58
C THR A 120 -4.87 -8.36 -0.73
N LEU A 121 -4.97 -7.07 -0.98
CA LEU A 121 -4.28 -6.36 -2.06
C LEU A 121 -2.86 -6.01 -1.59
N GLY A 122 -1.86 -6.65 -2.19
CA GLY A 122 -0.45 -6.32 -2.02
C GLY A 122 0.02 -5.34 -3.08
N LEU A 123 0.80 -4.34 -2.66
CA LEU A 123 1.42 -3.32 -3.50
C LEU A 123 2.92 -3.27 -3.19
N VAL A 124 3.76 -3.46 -4.19
CA VAL A 124 5.22 -3.33 -4.06
C VAL A 124 5.70 -2.20 -4.96
N GLY A 125 6.37 -1.21 -4.38
CA GLY A 125 6.90 -0.06 -5.12
C GLY A 125 7.89 0.72 -4.27
N SER A 126 8.86 1.39 -4.90
CA SER A 126 9.85 2.23 -4.19
C SER A 126 10.56 1.52 -3.02
N CYS A 127 10.86 0.22 -3.17
CA CYS A 127 11.44 -0.65 -2.13
C CYS A 127 10.59 -0.76 -0.84
N THR A 128 9.28 -0.55 -0.97
CA THR A 128 8.29 -0.72 0.10
C THR A 128 7.22 -1.72 -0.34
N GLU A 129 6.62 -2.37 0.64
CA GLU A 129 5.48 -3.27 0.44
C GLU A 129 4.34 -2.81 1.34
N GLN A 130 3.14 -2.74 0.78
CA GLN A 130 1.91 -2.36 1.46
C GLN A 130 0.85 -3.44 1.23
N TYR A 131 0.10 -3.75 2.28
CA TYR A 131 -1.02 -4.69 2.22
C TYR A 131 -2.29 -3.99 2.66
N LEU A 132 -3.33 -4.07 1.84
CA LEU A 132 -4.65 -3.55 2.11
C LEU A 132 -5.64 -4.72 2.13
N VAL A 133 -6.42 -4.84 3.20
CA VAL A 133 -7.57 -5.75 3.19
C VAL A 133 -8.73 -5.02 2.53
N ILE A 134 -9.16 -5.52 1.36
CA ILE A 134 -10.21 -4.91 0.55
C ILE A 134 -11.47 -5.79 0.54
N GLU A 135 -12.62 -5.15 0.41
CA GLU A 135 -13.90 -5.78 0.15
C GLU A 135 -14.41 -5.30 -1.21
N LEU A 136 -14.49 -6.21 -2.18
CA LEU A 136 -15.12 -5.97 -3.48
C LEU A 136 -16.63 -6.18 -3.36
N ASN A 137 -17.42 -5.28 -3.94
CA ASN A 137 -18.86 -5.47 -4.04
C ASN A 137 -19.24 -6.64 -4.97
N GLU A 138 -20.50 -7.07 -4.93
CA GLU A 138 -20.97 -8.24 -5.70
C GLU A 138 -20.74 -8.08 -7.22
N ASP A 139 -20.89 -6.86 -7.73
CA ASP A 139 -20.73 -6.54 -9.15
C ASP A 139 -19.27 -6.35 -9.57
N ASN A 140 -18.33 -6.30 -8.63
CA ASN A 140 -16.90 -5.99 -8.84
C ASN A 140 -16.70 -4.61 -9.51
N THR A 141 -17.53 -3.64 -9.16
CA THR A 141 -17.45 -2.25 -9.64
C THR A 141 -17.02 -1.28 -8.54
N GLU A 142 -16.94 -1.75 -7.30
CA GLU A 142 -16.51 -0.96 -6.14
C GLU A 142 -15.67 -1.84 -5.21
N PHE A 143 -14.61 -1.28 -4.63
CA PHE A 143 -13.96 -1.87 -3.48
C PHE A 143 -13.79 -0.86 -2.35
N VAL A 144 -13.80 -1.37 -1.12
CA VAL A 144 -13.57 -0.59 0.10
C VAL A 144 -12.38 -1.18 0.85
N PHE A 145 -11.52 -0.32 1.41
CA PHE A 145 -10.61 -0.73 2.47
C PHE A 145 -10.78 0.18 3.68
N LYS A 146 -10.41 -0.35 4.85
CA LYS A 146 -10.55 0.36 6.11
C LYS A 146 -9.24 0.37 6.88
N GLU A 147 -8.93 1.48 7.51
CA GLU A 147 -7.71 1.65 8.29
C GLU A 147 -8.00 2.53 9.52
N ASN A 148 -7.26 2.28 10.60
CA ASN A 148 -7.39 3.09 11.82
C ASN A 148 -6.43 4.28 11.73
N PHE A 149 -6.98 5.50 11.81
CA PHE A 149 -6.21 6.73 11.78
C PHE A 149 -6.31 7.50 13.10
N ASN A 150 -5.23 8.19 13.42
CA ASN A 150 -5.26 9.31 14.35
C ASN A 150 -5.47 10.58 13.53
N VAL A 151 -6.71 11.07 13.51
CA VAL A 151 -7.10 12.26 12.78
C VAL A 151 -7.00 13.46 13.71
N THR A 152 -6.30 14.50 13.30
CA THR A 152 -6.26 15.77 14.05
C THR A 152 -7.37 16.66 13.51
N ASP A 153 -8.32 17.03 14.35
CA ASP A 153 -9.38 17.97 14.00
C ASP A 153 -8.84 19.41 13.87
N VAL A 154 -9.68 20.33 13.38
CA VAL A 154 -9.35 21.75 13.20
C VAL A 154 -8.96 22.44 14.52
N SER A 155 -9.47 21.96 15.64
CA SER A 155 -9.15 22.47 16.99
C SER A 155 -7.84 21.91 17.55
N GLY A 156 -7.19 20.98 16.84
CA GLY A 156 -5.95 20.32 17.25
C GLY A 156 -6.17 19.11 18.17
N ASN A 157 -7.41 18.65 18.38
CA ASN A 157 -7.67 17.42 19.11
C ASN A 157 -7.38 16.21 18.22
N ILE A 158 -6.84 15.15 18.81
CA ILE A 158 -6.59 13.90 18.10
C ILE A 158 -7.75 12.94 18.37
N VAL A 159 -8.44 12.54 17.31
CA VAL A 159 -9.51 11.55 17.31
C VAL A 159 -8.99 10.27 16.66
N GLN A 160 -8.99 9.17 17.41
CA GLN A 160 -8.74 7.85 16.84
C GLN A 160 -10.04 7.29 16.27
N THR A 161 -10.07 6.99 14.98
CA THR A 161 -11.25 6.49 14.28
C THR A 161 -10.87 5.56 13.14
N GLU A 162 -11.73 4.59 12.83
CA GLU A 162 -11.61 3.79 11.61
C GLU A 162 -12.13 4.64 10.44
N VAL A 163 -11.37 4.66 9.35
CA VAL A 163 -11.71 5.37 8.13
C VAL A 163 -11.85 4.37 7.00
N SER A 164 -12.99 4.39 6.33
CA SER A 164 -13.29 3.60 5.14
C SER A 164 -13.04 4.44 3.89
N PHE A 165 -12.32 3.89 2.93
CA PHE A 165 -12.07 4.50 1.62
C PHE A 165 -12.73 3.66 0.55
N THR A 166 -13.61 4.28 -0.23
CA THR A 166 -14.37 3.60 -1.29
C THR A 166 -13.85 4.03 -2.65
N TYR A 167 -13.55 3.05 -3.49
CA TYR A 167 -13.09 3.26 -4.84
C TYR A 167 -14.04 2.60 -5.85
N SER A 168 -14.45 3.36 -6.87
CA SER A 168 -15.36 2.92 -7.92
C SER A 168 -14.65 2.78 -9.26
N LEU A 169 -14.90 1.67 -9.96
CA LEU A 169 -14.40 1.41 -11.31
C LEU A 169 -14.97 2.43 -12.32
N GLN A 170 -14.12 2.93 -13.23
CA GLN A 170 -14.46 3.90 -14.27
C GLN A 170 -14.75 3.26 -15.64
#